data_AF-W1XKH0-F1
#
_entry.id   AF-W1XKH0-F1
#
_cell.length_a   1.000
_cell.length_b   1.000
_cell.length_c   1.000
_cell.angle_alpha   90.00
_cell.angle_beta   90.00
_cell.angle_gamma   90.00
#
_symmetry.space_group_name_H-M   'P 1'
#
loop_
_entity.id
_entity.type
_entity.pdbx_description
1 polymer ?
#
loop_
_entity_poly.entity_id
_entity_poly.type
_entity_poly.pdbx_seq_one_letter_code
_entity_poly.pdbx_strand_id
1 'polypeptide(L)'
;ISVAGAYWRGNEKNKMLQRVYGVAFSNLKELEIHLHNLEEAKKRDHRKLGKELKLFTFAEEGPGFPFFLPKGVILKNSLIDFWRKIHYEAGYVEVETPIMLNKKL
;
A
#
# COMPACT_ATOMS: atom_id res chain seq x y z
N ILE A 1 10.78 5.49 -16.83
CA ILE A 1 10.50 4.29 -17.66
C ILE A 1 10.65 3.08 -16.74
N SER A 2 9.65 2.20 -16.71
CA SER A 2 9.67 0.97 -15.90
C SER A 2 9.27 -0.21 -16.76
N VAL A 3 9.82 -1.37 -16.44
CA VAL A 3 9.44 -2.65 -17.02
C VAL A 3 8.70 -3.44 -15.95
N ALA A 4 7.57 -4.04 -16.33
CA ALA A 4 6.78 -4.88 -15.44
C ALA A 4 6.45 -6.22 -16.11
N GLY A 5 6.26 -7.25 -15.30
CA GLY A 5 5.65 -8.50 -15.75
C GLY A 5 4.12 -8.36 -15.75
N ALA A 6 3.46 -8.96 -16.73
CA ALA A 6 2.01 -9.07 -16.77
C ALA A 6 1.58 -10.42 -17.33
N TYR A 7 0.41 -10.89 -16.95
CA TYR A 7 -0.19 -12.11 -17.49
C TYR A 7 -1.35 -11.76 -18.43
N TRP A 8 -1.52 -12.53 -19.49
CA TRP A 8 -2.64 -12.34 -20.41
C TRP A 8 -3.97 -12.50 -19.67
N ARG A 9 -4.83 -11.46 -19.77
CA ARG A 9 -6.09 -11.33 -19.01
C ARG A 9 -5.95 -11.47 -17.48
N GLY A 10 -4.76 -11.22 -16.94
CA GLY A 10 -4.47 -11.38 -15.52
C GLY A 10 -4.46 -12.84 -15.02
N ASN A 11 -4.48 -13.82 -15.92
CA ASN A 11 -4.47 -15.23 -15.57
C ASN A 11 -3.03 -15.75 -15.47
N GLU A 12 -2.60 -16.05 -14.24
CA GLU A 12 -1.26 -16.52 -13.87
C GLU A 12 -0.85 -17.85 -14.51
N LYS A 13 -1.81 -18.62 -15.05
CA LYS A 13 -1.53 -19.86 -15.81
C LYS A 13 -0.98 -19.60 -17.20
N ASN A 14 -1.16 -18.39 -17.74
CA ASN A 14 -0.65 -18.01 -19.04
C ASN A 14 0.86 -17.66 -18.96
N LYS A 15 1.54 -17.65 -20.11
CA LYS A 15 2.94 -17.21 -20.19
C LYS A 15 3.09 -15.76 -19.71
N MET A 16 4.09 -15.49 -18.87
CA MET A 16 4.43 -14.14 -18.42
C MET A 16 4.88 -13.28 -19.61
N LEU A 17 4.25 -12.11 -19.76
CA LEU A 17 4.56 -11.09 -20.76
C LEU A 17 5.37 -9.96 -20.13
N GLN A 18 6.19 -9.29 -20.94
CA GLN A 18 6.91 -8.09 -20.52
C GLN A 18 6.15 -6.84 -20.99
N ARG A 19 5.81 -5.95 -20.06
CA ARG A 19 5.17 -4.68 -20.31
C ARG A 19 6.19 -3.56 -20.12
N VAL A 20 6.40 -2.76 -21.15
CA VAL A 20 7.28 -1.58 -21.13
C VAL A 20 6.41 -0.33 -21.03
N TYR A 21 6.61 0.47 -19.98
CA TYR A 21 5.89 1.74 -19.80
C TYR A 21 6.67 2.91 -20.38
N GLY A 22 6.02 3.68 -21.24
CA GLY A 22 6.50 4.94 -21.78
C GLY A 22 5.44 6.04 -21.61
N VAL A 23 5.89 7.29 -21.64
CA VAL A 23 5.04 8.49 -21.65
C VAL A 23 5.54 9.40 -22.77
N ALA A 24 4.64 10.12 -23.41
CA ALA A 24 4.95 11.05 -24.49
C ALA A 24 4.25 12.39 -24.22
N PHE A 25 4.95 13.48 -24.51
CA PHE A 25 4.47 14.85 -24.31
C PHE A 25 4.68 15.67 -25.57
N SER A 26 3.89 16.75 -25.71
CA SER A 26 3.95 17.63 -26.87
C SER A 26 5.22 18.47 -26.92
N ASN A 27 5.80 18.76 -25.77
CA ASN A 27 7.01 19.56 -25.61
C ASN A 27 7.91 19.02 -24.48
N LEU A 28 9.18 19.43 -24.51
CA LEU A 28 10.20 18.98 -23.55
C LEU A 28 9.90 19.45 -22.12
N LYS A 29 9.37 20.66 -21.96
CA LYS A 29 9.09 21.25 -20.64
C LYS A 29 8.06 20.44 -19.86
N GLU A 30 7.00 19.98 -20.52
CA GLU A 30 5.99 19.09 -19.92
C GLU A 30 6.59 17.75 -19.47
N LEU A 31 7.46 17.17 -20.29
CA LEU A 31 8.15 15.93 -19.95
C LEU A 31 9.03 16.11 -18.70
N GLU A 32 9.80 17.19 -18.62
CA GLU A 32 10.65 17.48 -17.46
C GLU A 32 9.83 17.65 -16.18
N ILE A 33 8.72 18.40 -16.24
CA ILE A 33 7.80 18.57 -15.11
C ILE A 33 7.24 17.21 -14.67
N HIS A 34 6.82 16.37 -15.62
CA HIS A 34 6.30 15.05 -15.32
C HIS A 34 7.35 14.16 -14.64
N LEU A 35 8.59 14.14 -15.16
CA LEU A 35 9.68 13.37 -14.58
C LEU A 35 10.05 13.87 -13.17
N HIS A 36 10.05 15.19 -12.96
CA HIS A 36 10.28 15.77 -11.64
C HIS A 36 9.19 15.32 -10.64
N ASN A 37 7.93 15.39 -11.03
CA ASN A 37 6.81 14.95 -10.19
C ASN A 37 6.89 13.45 -9.86
N LEU A 38 7.32 12.61 -10.81
CA LEU A 38 7.53 11.19 -10.56
C LEU A 38 8.66 10.94 -9.54
N GLU A 39 9.76 11.68 -9.61
CA GLU A 39 10.83 11.60 -8.62
C GLU A 39 10.37 12.06 -7.23
N GLU A 40 9.62 13.15 -7.15
CA GLU A 40 9.02 13.63 -5.91
C GLU A 40 8.02 12.62 -5.32
N ALA A 41 7.24 11.94 -6.15
CA ALA A 41 6.33 10.89 -5.72
C ALA A 41 7.10 9.66 -5.17
N LYS A 42 8.19 9.23 -5.83
CA LYS A 42 9.04 8.12 -5.35
C LYS A 42 9.66 8.39 -3.99
N LYS A 43 10.05 9.64 -3.71
CA LYS A 43 10.60 10.03 -2.39
C LYS A 43 9.58 9.87 -1.27
N ARG A 44 8.28 9.98 -1.58
CA ARG A 44 7.17 9.92 -0.62
C ARG A 44 6.45 8.57 -0.61
N ASP A 45 7.03 7.56 -1.26
CA ASP A 45 6.48 6.21 -1.27
C ASP A 45 6.47 5.61 0.15
N HIS A 46 5.28 5.23 0.63
CA HIS A 46 5.11 4.65 1.97
C HIS A 46 5.92 3.37 2.18
N ARG A 47 6.25 2.61 1.13
CA ARG A 47 7.09 1.41 1.22
C ARG A 47 8.53 1.77 1.52
N LYS A 48 9.02 2.87 0.92
CA LYS A 48 10.35 3.41 1.19
C LYS A 48 10.41 4.01 2.58
N LEU A 49 9.50 4.94 2.87
CA LEU A 49 9.45 5.62 4.17
C LEU A 49 9.14 4.65 5.32
N GLY A 50 8.24 3.70 5.12
CA GLY A 50 7.90 2.68 6.13
C GLY A 50 9.11 1.84 6.54
N LYS A 51 9.97 1.51 5.59
CA LYS A 51 11.25 0.82 5.86
C LYS A 51 12.26 1.73 6.54
N GLU A 52 12.48 2.94 6.01
CA GLU A 52 13.46 3.91 6.56
C GLU A 52 13.12 4.33 7.99
N LEU A 53 11.84 4.56 8.27
CA LEU A 53 11.33 4.98 9.58
C LEU A 53 11.08 3.80 10.54
N LYS A 54 11.28 2.56 10.07
CA LYS A 54 11.03 1.32 10.83
C LYS A 54 9.60 1.26 11.37
N LEU A 55 8.62 1.53 10.50
CA LEU A 55 7.19 1.46 10.82
C LEU A 55 6.64 0.05 10.61
N PHE A 56 7.00 -0.58 9.49
CA PHE A 56 6.58 -1.96 9.18
C PHE A 56 7.63 -2.65 8.30
N THR A 57 7.55 -3.97 8.24
CA THR A 57 8.33 -4.80 7.32
C THR A 57 7.44 -5.87 6.69
N PHE A 58 7.89 -6.43 5.57
CA PHE A 58 7.30 -7.62 4.98
C PHE A 58 8.28 -8.78 5.15
N ALA A 59 7.74 -9.97 5.40
CA ALA A 59 8.48 -11.20 5.53
C ALA A 59 7.92 -12.23 4.53
N GLU A 60 8.75 -13.17 4.07
CA GLU A 60 8.34 -14.15 3.04
C GLU A 60 7.27 -15.11 3.57
N GLU A 61 7.19 -15.29 4.88
CA GLU A 61 6.21 -16.10 5.59
C GLU A 61 4.79 -15.51 5.51
N GLY A 62 4.67 -14.21 5.17
CA GLY A 62 3.40 -13.50 5.09
C GLY A 62 3.37 -12.53 3.91
N PRO A 63 3.36 -13.02 2.66
CA PRO A 63 3.33 -12.14 1.49
C PRO A 63 2.01 -11.36 1.48
N GLY A 64 2.11 -10.03 1.52
CA GLY A 64 0.96 -9.13 1.61
C GLY A 64 0.50 -8.81 3.03
N PHE A 65 1.08 -9.45 4.06
CA PHE A 65 0.80 -9.14 5.47
C PHE A 65 1.92 -8.26 6.05
N PRO A 66 1.66 -6.97 6.33
CA PRO A 66 2.67 -6.11 6.93
C PRO A 66 2.85 -6.43 8.42
N PHE A 67 4.10 -6.63 8.83
CA PHE A 67 4.49 -6.75 10.23
C PHE A 67 4.77 -5.36 10.78
N PHE A 68 3.89 -4.86 11.65
CA PHE A 68 4.08 -3.57 12.28
C PHE A 68 5.19 -3.63 13.33
N LEU A 69 6.19 -2.78 13.17
CA LEU A 69 7.29 -2.58 14.12
C LEU A 69 6.84 -1.64 15.24
N PRO A 70 7.58 -1.50 16.36
CA PRO A 70 7.13 -0.74 17.52
C PRO A 70 6.62 0.68 17.21
N LYS A 71 7.32 1.42 16.34
CA LYS A 71 6.89 2.77 15.91
C LYS A 71 5.61 2.75 15.08
N GLY A 72 5.44 1.74 14.22
CA GLY A 72 4.22 1.59 13.42
C GLY A 72 3.02 1.19 14.27
N VAL A 73 3.22 0.36 15.30
CA VAL A 73 2.17 0.02 16.27
C VAL A 73 1.72 1.27 17.03
N ILE A 74 2.65 2.09 17.52
CA ILE A 74 2.31 3.37 18.20
C ILE A 74 1.46 4.24 17.26
N LEU A 75 1.93 4.46 16.03
CA LEU A 75 1.21 5.26 15.04
C LEU A 75 -0.20 4.72 14.77
N LYS A 76 -0.32 3.41 14.56
CA LYS A 76 -1.60 2.75 14.31
C LYS A 76 -2.55 2.90 15.49
N ASN A 77 -2.06 2.66 16.71
CA ASN A 77 -2.88 2.74 17.92
C ASN A 77 -3.36 4.17 18.16
N SER A 78 -2.51 5.19 17.96
CA SER A 78 -2.93 6.59 18.09
C SER A 78 -4.08 6.95 17.13
N LEU A 79 -4.08 6.40 15.91
CA LEU A 79 -5.19 6.59 14.96
C LEU A 79 -6.45 5.84 15.40
N ILE A 80 -6.32 4.62 15.91
CA ILE A 80 -7.44 3.82 16.41
C ILE A 80 -8.08 4.51 17.62
N ASP A 81 -7.27 5.01 18.56
CA ASP A 81 -7.75 5.67 19.77
C ASP A 81 -8.51 6.96 19.43
N PHE A 82 -8.00 7.73 18.47
CA PHE A 82 -8.71 8.89 17.93
C PHE A 82 -10.05 8.49 17.29
N TRP A 83 -10.06 7.44 16.47
CA TRP A 83 -11.26 6.93 15.81
C TRP A 83 -12.31 6.44 16.82
N ARG A 84 -11.88 5.66 17.82
CA ARG A 84 -12.74 5.19 18.93
C ARG A 84 -13.38 6.34 19.69
N LYS A 85 -12.62 7.39 20.00
CA LYS A 85 -13.15 8.58 20.67
C LYS A 85 -14.35 9.16 19.93
N ILE A 86 -14.21 9.36 18.60
CA ILE A 86 -15.31 9.86 17.76
C ILE A 86 -16.52 8.93 17.79
N HIS A 87 -16.30 7.61 17.75
CA HIS A 87 -17.37 6.63 17.76
C HIS A 87 -18.13 6.64 19.09
N TYR A 88 -17.43 6.75 20.22
CA TYR A 88 -18.07 6.88 21.53
C TYR A 88 -18.87 8.17 21.66
N GLU A 89 -18.33 9.30 21.19
CA GLU A 89 -19.05 10.59 21.18
C GLU A 89 -20.32 10.54 20.32
N ALA A 90 -20.31 9.74 19.25
CA ALA A 90 -21.46 9.50 18.39
C ALA A 90 -22.41 8.39 18.88
N GLY A 91 -22.17 7.81 20.06
CA GLY A 91 -23.04 6.79 20.67
C GLY A 91 -22.90 5.38 20.09
N TYR A 92 -21.84 5.10 19.33
CA TYR A 92 -21.55 3.75 18.85
C TYR A 92 -21.05 2.85 19.98
N VAL A 93 -21.44 1.57 19.93
CA VAL A 93 -20.95 0.52 20.82
C VAL A 93 -19.97 -0.35 20.05
N GLU A 94 -18.72 -0.38 20.50
CA GLU A 94 -17.68 -1.22 19.89
C GLU A 94 -17.96 -2.70 20.19
N VAL A 95 -17.91 -3.53 19.15
CA VAL A 95 -18.12 -4.99 19.23
C VAL A 95 -16.96 -5.72 18.55
N GLU A 96 -16.65 -6.93 18.99
CA GLU A 96 -15.59 -7.76 18.41
C GLU A 96 -16.17 -9.09 17.93
N THR A 97 -15.76 -9.52 16.72
CA THR A 97 -16.22 -10.76 16.09
C THR A 97 -15.04 -11.63 15.70
N PRO A 98 -15.17 -12.97 15.69
CA PRO A 98 -14.11 -13.86 15.22
C PRO A 98 -13.67 -13.54 13.78
N ILE A 99 -12.35 -13.60 13.53
CA ILE A 99 -11.76 -13.38 12.21
C ILE A 99 -12.03 -14.53 11.21
N MET A 100 -12.47 -15.68 11.70
CA MET A 100 -12.83 -16.85 10.91
C MET A 100 -14.21 -17.36 11.35
N LEU A 101 -15.10 -17.56 10.38
CA LEU A 101 -16.44 -18.08 10.58
C LEU A 101 -16.61 -19.44 9.88
N ASN A 102 -17.66 -20.17 10.24
CA ASN A 102 -17.98 -21.44 9.62
C ASN A 102 -18.37 -21.23 8.14
N LYS A 103 -17.81 -22.07 7.25
CA LYS A 103 -18.13 -22.09 5.81
C LYS A 103 -19.62 -22.28 5.47
N LYS A 104 -20.41 -22.82 6.40
CA LYS A 104 -21.85 -23.09 6.19
C LYS A 104 -22.75 -21.84 6.22
N LEU A 105 -22.23 -20.67 6.61
CA LEU A 105 -22.93 -19.39 6.50
C LEU A 105 -22.88 -18.85 5.07
#